data_AF-A0A538A4A0-F1
#
_entry.id   AF-A0A538A4A0-F1
#
_cell.length_a   1.000
_cell.length_b   1.000
_cell.length_c   1.000
_cell.angle_alpha   90.00
_cell.angle_beta   90.00
_cell.angle_gamma   90.00
#
_symmetry.space_group_name_H-M   'P 1'
#
loop_
_entity.id
_entity.type
_entity.pdbx_description
1 polymer ?
#
loop_
_entity_poly.entity_id
_entity_poly.type
_entity_poly.pdbx_seq_one_letter_code
_entity_poly.pdbx_strand_id
1 'polypeptide(L)'
;MRDGCQRSPGALLTQQSPEWAYVYNTPPSQPPPPPQWVSGVVRSGNPAFQAVHTAGGDLPQGHNAYDFNVNILPDPQYTFLLGSANYAGNGEETGRLHTEWEDLTVKKFAWPEPGNRIMEKGSWVWDCGHWGTPTNVFSPDYWLPKEGQPCPGQVLPDPSQCVITGERTEFHPYRALWTRRQPSPHSPYGDNEGDIFVSTDKTPAGQEADCAHKFPPPPSPDPTHPFLYGPDYQACLETEPDWQDVSGNYSFLLPLPPKPSSDARLVFRAVDRGSVNAPAPQLKQEGSAVRVTFSLHSAPNQRLVMADQVFAGWRQTLRHTITPPTHLRITFDKLKIHRAQDPGCSGGTPAPGCQLESTRQNQATTAPGDWNLYWDVNGIWGQWAPGNGEFLTTDGQTLTPSPQLKPVDLYVAPSSGWRLYVHGRECDLNALDPANPFADCPTNQEAADDNDVQGEIIDSYPSALASLGTHRSNAATASGPPRNRAICSAIEFDPPHKVAG
;
A
#
# COMPACT_ATOMS: atom_id res chain seq x y z
N MET A 1 -18.48 17.76 -17.24
CA MET A 1 -17.17 17.28 -16.76
C MET A 1 -16.35 16.83 -17.96
N ARG A 2 -15.10 17.27 -18.10
CA ARG A 2 -14.18 16.95 -19.22
C ARG A 2 -13.09 15.94 -18.81
N ASP A 3 -12.99 15.71 -17.51
CA ASP A 3 -12.06 14.86 -16.76
C ASP A 3 -12.51 13.40 -16.71
N GLY A 4 -13.81 13.12 -16.88
CA GLY A 4 -14.35 11.75 -16.95
C GLY A 4 -14.92 11.24 -15.62
N CYS A 5 -14.70 11.94 -14.52
CA CYS A 5 -15.27 11.60 -13.22
C CYS A 5 -16.76 11.98 -13.13
N GLN A 6 -17.58 11.15 -12.48
CA GLN A 6 -19.00 11.39 -12.34
C GLN A 6 -19.46 11.77 -10.92
N ARG A 7 -18.58 11.73 -9.91
CA ARG A 7 -18.88 12.11 -8.51
C ARG A 7 -20.22 11.55 -8.01
N SER A 8 -20.46 10.27 -8.28
CA SER A 8 -21.71 9.58 -7.97
C SER A 8 -21.40 8.25 -7.30
N PRO A 9 -21.47 8.18 -5.97
CA PRO A 9 -20.99 6.98 -5.30
C PRO A 9 -21.89 5.75 -5.50
N GLY A 10 -23.21 5.92 -5.60
CA GLY A 10 -24.08 4.83 -6.03
C GLY A 10 -23.77 4.32 -7.45
N ALA A 11 -23.25 5.18 -8.34
CA ALA A 11 -22.80 4.75 -9.66
C ALA A 11 -21.42 4.05 -9.60
N LEU A 12 -20.52 4.43 -8.68
CA LEU A 12 -19.27 3.70 -8.45
C LEU A 12 -19.55 2.28 -7.93
N LEU A 13 -20.40 2.16 -6.90
CA LEU A 13 -20.82 0.87 -6.32
C LEU A 13 -21.50 -0.08 -7.31
N THR A 14 -22.08 0.45 -8.37
CA THR A 14 -22.76 -0.33 -9.42
C THR A 14 -21.97 -0.38 -10.72
N GLN A 15 -20.71 0.07 -10.70
CA GLN A 15 -19.83 0.17 -11.88
C GLN A 15 -20.50 0.90 -13.06
N GLN A 16 -21.37 1.87 -12.78
CA GLN A 16 -22.01 2.78 -13.74
C GLN A 16 -21.23 4.09 -13.93
N SER A 17 -20.15 4.25 -13.18
CA SER A 17 -19.13 5.29 -13.31
C SER A 17 -17.78 4.64 -13.02
N PRO A 18 -16.70 5.08 -13.67
CA PRO A 18 -15.35 4.71 -13.26
C PRO A 18 -14.97 5.43 -11.98
N GLU A 19 -14.22 4.71 -11.16
CA GLU A 19 -13.42 5.26 -10.08
C GLU A 19 -12.12 5.88 -10.62
N TRP A 20 -11.56 5.37 -11.71
CA TRP A 20 -10.34 5.91 -12.30
C TRP A 20 -10.52 6.39 -13.73
N ALA A 21 -10.07 7.62 -14.01
CA ALA A 21 -10.10 8.19 -15.36
C ALA A 21 -8.79 8.91 -15.71
N TYR A 22 -8.29 8.74 -16.93
CA TYR A 22 -7.01 9.35 -17.33
C TYR A 22 -6.99 10.88 -17.23
N VAL A 23 -5.91 11.42 -16.64
CA VAL A 23 -5.64 12.86 -16.70
C VAL A 23 -5.25 13.24 -18.13
N TYR A 24 -5.80 14.34 -18.63
CA TYR A 24 -5.66 14.77 -20.03
C TYR A 24 -6.04 13.67 -21.03
N ASN A 25 -7.17 13.00 -20.75
CA ASN A 25 -7.67 11.93 -21.60
C ASN A 25 -7.71 12.31 -23.09
N THR A 26 -7.26 11.38 -23.93
CA THR A 26 -7.31 11.49 -25.39
C THR A 26 -8.69 11.10 -25.92
N PRO A 27 -9.04 11.47 -27.16
CA PRO A 27 -10.27 10.97 -27.78
C PRO A 27 -10.31 9.43 -27.80
N PRO A 28 -11.48 8.78 -27.64
CA PRO A 28 -11.61 7.31 -27.59
C PRO A 28 -11.09 6.58 -28.84
N SER A 29 -10.96 7.29 -29.96
CA SER A 29 -10.41 6.77 -31.22
C SER A 29 -8.88 6.79 -31.28
N GLN A 30 -8.21 7.26 -30.23
CA GLN A 30 -6.74 7.34 -30.10
C GLN A 30 -6.29 6.48 -28.92
N PRO A 31 -5.01 6.10 -28.82
CA PRO A 31 -4.51 5.44 -27.62
C PRO A 31 -4.73 6.30 -26.37
N PRO A 32 -4.90 5.69 -25.17
CA PRO A 32 -4.94 6.43 -23.92
C PRO A 32 -3.60 7.17 -23.68
N PRO A 33 -3.58 8.18 -22.80
CA PRO A 33 -2.35 8.87 -22.44
C PRO A 33 -1.23 7.90 -22.01
N PRO A 34 0.03 8.15 -22.43
CA PRO A 34 1.12 7.26 -22.05
C PRO A 34 1.37 7.32 -20.53
N PRO A 35 1.78 6.20 -19.91
CA PRO A 35 2.11 6.17 -18.50
C PRO A 35 3.26 7.14 -18.19
N GLN A 36 3.20 7.74 -17.00
CA GLN A 36 4.16 8.73 -16.54
C GLN A 36 5.14 8.11 -15.55
N TRP A 37 6.31 8.73 -15.41
CA TRP A 37 7.24 8.43 -14.33
C TRP A 37 7.10 9.47 -13.22
N VAL A 38 7.24 9.03 -11.98
CA VAL A 38 7.50 9.86 -10.81
C VAL A 38 8.81 9.40 -10.16
N SER A 39 9.54 10.34 -9.56
CA SER A 39 10.57 10.02 -8.57
C SER A 39 10.37 10.89 -7.35
N GLY A 40 10.64 10.33 -6.17
CA GLY A 40 10.44 11.05 -4.92
C GLY A 40 10.99 10.30 -3.72
N VAL A 41 10.45 10.67 -2.56
CA VAL A 41 10.68 10.01 -1.28
C VAL A 41 9.34 9.52 -0.77
N VAL A 42 9.27 8.27 -0.35
CA VAL A 42 8.10 7.71 0.31
C VAL A 42 7.91 8.42 1.65
N ARG A 43 6.85 9.22 1.78
CA ARG A 43 6.63 10.11 2.92
C ARG A 43 5.20 10.61 2.98
N SER A 44 4.55 10.44 4.11
CA SER A 44 3.23 11.03 4.37
C SER A 44 3.31 12.46 4.94
N GLY A 45 2.18 13.17 4.92
CA GLY A 45 1.89 14.42 5.60
C GLY A 45 1.94 14.27 7.11
N ASN A 46 0.92 13.64 7.67
CA ASN A 46 0.81 13.36 9.09
C ASN A 46 -0.16 12.18 9.29
N PRO A 47 0.18 11.13 10.07
CA PRO A 47 1.49 10.85 10.68
C PRO A 47 2.48 10.15 9.73
N ALA A 48 3.78 10.29 10.01
CA ALA A 48 4.87 9.83 9.14
C ALA A 48 4.89 8.32 8.84
N PHE A 49 4.33 7.49 9.72
CA PHE A 49 4.32 6.04 9.55
C PHE A 49 3.34 5.57 8.47
N GLN A 50 2.28 6.35 8.20
CA GLN A 50 1.35 6.10 7.11
C GLN A 50 1.91 6.53 5.73
N ALA A 51 3.24 6.66 5.60
CA ALA A 51 3.79 6.83 4.24
C ALA A 51 3.54 5.59 3.36
N VAL A 52 3.34 4.44 4.00
CA VAL A 52 3.01 3.15 3.42
C VAL A 52 2.14 2.34 4.37
N HIS A 53 1.06 1.75 3.87
CA HIS A 53 0.22 0.81 4.60
C HIS A 53 -0.79 0.18 3.63
N THR A 54 -1.36 -0.98 3.95
CA THR A 54 -2.58 -1.43 3.27
C THR A 54 -3.77 -0.53 3.56
N ALA A 55 -4.62 -0.32 2.55
CA ALA A 55 -5.76 0.59 2.54
C ALA A 55 -6.70 0.37 3.72
N GLY A 56 -7.37 1.46 4.12
CA GLY A 56 -8.36 1.48 5.19
C GLY A 56 -9.64 0.78 4.77
N GLY A 57 -10.11 1.06 3.56
CA GLY A 57 -11.23 0.43 2.89
C GLY A 57 -11.11 0.61 1.38
N ASP A 58 -11.48 -0.43 0.65
CA ASP A 58 -11.45 -0.48 -0.82
C ASP A 58 -12.85 -0.84 -1.32
N LEU A 59 -13.30 -0.33 -2.47
CA LEU A 59 -14.54 -0.87 -3.03
C LEU A 59 -14.33 -2.29 -3.54
N PRO A 60 -15.07 -3.30 -3.06
CA PRO A 60 -14.87 -4.66 -3.52
C PRO A 60 -15.18 -4.82 -5.02
N GLN A 61 -15.94 -3.90 -5.63
CA GLN A 61 -16.24 -3.94 -7.06
C GLN A 61 -15.04 -3.53 -7.94
N GLY A 62 -14.09 -2.75 -7.42
CA GLY A 62 -12.98 -2.17 -8.19
C GLY A 62 -11.62 -2.83 -7.95
N HIS A 63 -11.54 -3.77 -7.02
CA HIS A 63 -10.28 -4.35 -6.55
C HIS A 63 -10.32 -5.88 -6.56
N ASN A 64 -9.15 -6.51 -6.69
CA ASN A 64 -9.00 -7.96 -6.60
C ASN A 64 -8.51 -8.44 -5.23
N ALA A 65 -7.83 -7.55 -4.49
CA ALA A 65 -7.23 -7.75 -3.18
C ALA A 65 -7.21 -6.39 -2.44
N TYR A 66 -6.56 -6.33 -1.28
CA TYR A 66 -6.34 -5.06 -0.60
C TYR A 66 -5.37 -4.19 -1.39
N ASP A 67 -5.60 -2.90 -1.36
CA ASP A 67 -4.61 -1.96 -1.82
C ASP A 67 -3.50 -1.77 -0.79
N PHE A 68 -2.28 -1.56 -1.30
CA PHE A 68 -1.11 -1.14 -0.56
C PHE A 68 -0.78 0.29 -0.97
N ASN A 69 -1.14 1.22 -0.10
CA ASN A 69 -1.07 2.65 -0.35
C ASN A 69 0.37 3.11 -0.12
N VAL A 70 0.88 3.89 -1.06
CA VAL A 70 2.22 4.47 -1.01
C VAL A 70 2.14 5.96 -1.31
N ASN A 71 2.52 6.75 -0.31
CA ASN A 71 2.53 8.20 -0.42
C ASN A 71 3.91 8.70 -0.88
N ILE A 72 3.99 9.18 -2.12
CA ILE A 72 5.24 9.69 -2.70
C ILE A 72 5.25 11.22 -2.59
N LEU A 73 6.21 11.76 -1.83
CA LEU A 73 6.57 13.18 -1.96
C LEU A 73 7.42 13.35 -3.23
N PRO A 74 6.89 13.94 -4.31
CA PRO A 74 7.59 13.95 -5.60
C PRO A 74 8.80 14.90 -5.55
N ASP A 75 9.85 14.56 -6.29
CA ASP A 75 10.92 15.52 -6.58
C ASP A 75 10.34 16.73 -7.35
N PRO A 76 10.96 17.92 -7.24
CA PRO A 76 10.38 19.16 -7.78
C PRO A 76 9.91 19.08 -9.24
N GLN A 77 10.64 18.36 -10.10
CA GLN A 77 10.32 18.21 -11.51
C GLN A 77 9.07 17.36 -11.79
N TYR A 78 8.56 16.60 -10.81
CA TYR A 78 7.37 15.75 -10.93
C TYR A 78 6.16 16.32 -10.20
N THR A 79 6.28 17.51 -9.59
CA THR A 79 5.15 18.15 -8.87
C THR A 79 3.97 18.50 -9.77
N PHE A 80 4.16 18.54 -11.10
CA PHE A 80 3.08 18.71 -12.06
C PHE A 80 2.08 17.52 -12.09
N LEU A 81 2.48 16.37 -11.52
CA LEU A 81 1.62 15.19 -11.39
C LEU A 81 0.61 15.33 -10.24
N LEU A 82 0.66 16.41 -9.45
CA LEU A 82 -0.27 16.66 -8.36
C LEU A 82 -1.40 17.58 -8.81
N GLY A 83 -2.64 17.12 -8.68
CA GLY A 83 -3.84 17.93 -8.79
C GLY A 83 -3.97 18.93 -7.65
N SER A 84 -4.87 19.91 -7.80
CA SER A 84 -5.14 20.89 -6.72
C SER A 84 -5.65 20.24 -5.44
N ALA A 85 -6.45 19.18 -5.57
CA ALA A 85 -7.02 18.47 -4.42
C ALA A 85 -5.97 17.68 -3.64
N ASN A 86 -4.87 17.24 -4.27
CA ASN A 86 -3.77 16.60 -3.56
C ASN A 86 -3.21 17.51 -2.46
N TYR A 87 -3.28 18.84 -2.61
CA TYR A 87 -2.81 19.78 -1.58
C TYR A 87 -3.83 20.10 -0.48
N ALA A 88 -5.04 19.54 -0.55
CA ALA A 88 -6.09 19.84 0.41
C ALA A 88 -5.95 19.06 1.73
N GLY A 89 -6.52 19.64 2.78
CA GLY A 89 -6.52 19.12 4.15
C GLY A 89 -5.13 18.90 4.75
N ASN A 90 -5.00 17.92 5.65
CA ASN A 90 -3.78 17.67 6.43
C ASN A 90 -3.49 16.17 6.68
N GLY A 91 -4.07 15.31 5.83
CA GLY A 91 -3.92 13.87 5.91
C GLY A 91 -2.54 13.38 5.47
N GLU A 92 -2.39 12.07 5.44
CA GLU A 92 -1.16 11.40 5.02
C GLU A 92 -0.77 11.66 3.56
N GLU A 93 -1.75 11.75 2.67
CA GLU A 93 -1.63 12.01 1.24
C GLU A 93 -1.48 13.50 0.87
N THR A 94 -1.73 14.43 1.80
CA THR A 94 -1.70 15.87 1.50
C THR A 94 -0.34 16.30 0.92
N GLY A 95 -0.31 16.81 -0.30
CA GLY A 95 0.88 17.28 -1.02
C GLY A 95 1.76 16.15 -1.57
N ARG A 96 1.23 14.94 -1.65
CA ARG A 96 1.89 13.74 -2.14
C ARG A 96 1.12 13.19 -3.34
N LEU A 97 1.81 12.42 -4.17
CA LEU A 97 1.17 11.54 -5.13
C LEU A 97 0.83 10.27 -4.35
N HIS A 98 -0.47 10.03 -4.17
CA HIS A 98 -0.96 8.76 -3.67
C HIS A 98 -0.84 7.73 -4.79
N THR A 99 -0.52 6.49 -4.44
CA THR A 99 -0.50 5.36 -5.38
C THR A 99 -0.97 4.15 -4.62
N GLU A 100 -1.84 3.37 -5.23
CA GLU A 100 -2.41 2.20 -4.60
C GLU A 100 -2.01 0.97 -5.41
N TRP A 101 -1.61 -0.08 -4.71
CA TRP A 101 -1.15 -1.31 -5.34
C TRP A 101 -1.86 -2.50 -4.73
N GLU A 102 -2.62 -3.23 -5.54
CA GLU A 102 -3.14 -4.55 -5.17
C GLU A 102 -2.04 -5.43 -4.55
N ASP A 103 -2.24 -5.90 -3.32
CA ASP A 103 -1.20 -6.51 -2.49
C ASP A 103 -0.71 -7.87 -3.02
N LEU A 104 -1.54 -8.52 -3.84
CA LEU A 104 -1.21 -9.74 -4.59
C LEU A 104 -0.43 -9.47 -5.89
N THR A 105 -0.51 -8.24 -6.41
CA THR A 105 0.16 -7.88 -7.67
C THR A 105 1.61 -7.51 -7.43
N VAL A 106 1.87 -6.57 -6.51
CA VAL A 106 3.24 -6.16 -6.19
C VAL A 106 3.79 -7.03 -5.07
N LYS A 107 4.87 -7.79 -5.37
CA LYS A 107 5.47 -8.67 -4.36
C LYS A 107 6.05 -7.87 -3.18
N LYS A 108 5.75 -8.32 -1.97
CA LYS A 108 6.16 -7.73 -0.67
C LYS A 108 7.66 -7.43 -0.53
N PHE A 109 8.55 -8.17 -1.20
CA PHE A 109 9.98 -7.85 -1.16
C PHE A 109 10.29 -6.45 -1.72
N ALA A 110 9.47 -5.94 -2.65
CA ALA A 110 9.67 -4.67 -3.32
C ALA A 110 8.93 -3.51 -2.61
N TRP A 111 8.10 -3.81 -1.60
CA TRP A 111 7.34 -2.81 -0.87
C TRP A 111 8.29 -1.83 -0.15
N PRO A 112 8.11 -0.52 -0.33
CA PRO A 112 8.98 0.48 0.25
C PRO A 112 8.69 0.71 1.74
N GLU A 113 9.49 1.59 2.32
CA GLU A 113 9.37 2.11 3.67
C GLU A 113 9.32 3.63 3.69
N PRO A 114 8.77 4.26 4.76
CA PRO A 114 8.91 5.69 4.97
C PRO A 114 10.39 6.11 4.90
N GLY A 115 10.68 7.12 4.09
CA GLY A 115 12.01 7.64 3.83
C GLY A 115 12.76 6.98 2.68
N ASN A 116 12.26 5.88 2.10
CA ASN A 116 12.87 5.27 0.93
C ASN A 116 12.78 6.19 -0.29
N ARG A 117 13.79 6.11 -1.16
CA ARG A 117 13.76 6.77 -2.47
C ARG A 117 13.09 5.85 -3.48
N ILE A 118 12.10 6.34 -4.18
CA ILE A 118 11.30 5.55 -5.13
C ILE A 118 11.30 6.21 -6.51
N MET A 119 11.25 5.38 -7.54
CA MET A 119 10.78 5.75 -8.86
C MET A 119 9.67 4.80 -9.26
N GLU A 120 8.59 5.35 -9.77
CA GLU A 120 7.43 4.57 -10.18
C GLU A 120 6.94 5.02 -11.54
N LYS A 121 6.47 4.06 -12.34
CA LYS A 121 5.80 4.28 -13.61
C LYS A 121 4.38 3.75 -13.49
N GLY A 122 3.40 4.58 -13.81
CA GLY A 122 1.98 4.22 -13.78
C GLY A 122 1.15 5.07 -14.73
N SER A 123 -0.11 4.72 -14.88
CA SER A 123 -1.09 5.57 -15.55
C SER A 123 -1.41 6.77 -14.66
N TRP A 124 -1.34 8.00 -15.19
CA TRP A 124 -1.70 9.20 -14.44
C TRP A 124 -3.20 9.43 -14.55
N VAL A 125 -3.92 9.22 -13.45
CA VAL A 125 -5.39 9.21 -13.41
C VAL A 125 -5.91 10.21 -12.39
N TRP A 126 -7.14 10.65 -12.61
CA TRP A 126 -8.02 11.18 -11.59
C TRP A 126 -8.61 10.02 -10.82
N ASP A 127 -8.50 10.12 -9.51
CA ASP A 127 -9.27 9.33 -8.57
C ASP A 127 -10.64 10.01 -8.41
N CYS A 128 -11.61 9.42 -9.09
CA CYS A 128 -13.00 9.85 -9.14
C CYS A 128 -13.80 9.34 -7.95
N GLY A 129 -13.24 8.48 -7.10
CA GLY A 129 -13.78 8.03 -5.81
C GLY A 129 -13.57 9.05 -4.69
N HIS A 130 -12.49 9.83 -4.76
CA HIS A 130 -12.05 10.71 -3.68
C HIS A 130 -12.04 12.20 -4.04
N TRP A 131 -13.20 12.87 -3.93
CA TRP A 131 -13.37 14.29 -4.28
C TRP A 131 -13.62 15.26 -3.09
N GLY A 132 -13.41 14.80 -1.85
CA GLY A 132 -13.59 15.56 -0.60
C GLY A 132 -12.29 16.02 0.08
N THR A 133 -12.41 16.73 1.21
CA THR A 133 -11.25 17.15 2.04
C THR A 133 -10.85 16.05 3.02
N PRO A 134 -9.56 15.65 3.13
CA PRO A 134 -9.14 14.65 4.11
C PRO A 134 -9.39 15.22 5.48
N THR A 135 -10.34 14.63 6.20
CA THR A 135 -10.79 15.17 7.49
C THR A 135 -9.94 14.64 8.63
N ASN A 136 -9.46 13.40 8.51
CA ASN A 136 -8.50 12.78 9.43
C ASN A 136 -7.94 11.45 8.87
N VAL A 137 -6.86 10.99 9.47
CA VAL A 137 -6.03 9.82 9.12
C VAL A 137 -6.68 8.44 9.37
N PHE A 138 -7.90 8.42 9.90
CA PHE A 138 -8.67 7.21 10.24
C PHE A 138 -10.04 7.18 9.57
N SER A 139 -10.30 8.15 8.68
CA SER A 139 -11.43 8.15 7.76
C SER A 139 -10.84 8.56 6.41
N PRO A 140 -9.91 7.76 5.87
CA PRO A 140 -9.30 8.05 4.58
C PRO A 140 -10.34 7.98 3.47
N ASP A 141 -11.46 7.28 3.68
CA ASP A 141 -12.33 6.88 2.59
C ASP A 141 -13.59 7.76 2.52
N TYR A 142 -13.72 8.41 1.36
CA TYR A 142 -14.66 9.50 1.10
C TYR A 142 -15.96 9.01 0.47
N TRP A 143 -16.32 7.75 0.72
CA TRP A 143 -17.17 6.98 -0.16
C TRP A 143 -18.55 7.56 -0.46
N LEU A 144 -19.09 8.52 0.29
CA LEU A 144 -20.43 9.04 0.03
C LEU A 144 -20.60 10.51 0.47
N PRO A 145 -20.09 11.53 -0.23
CA PRO A 145 -20.51 12.91 0.00
C PRO A 145 -21.86 13.15 -0.70
N LYS A 146 -22.85 12.24 -0.49
CA LYS A 146 -24.29 12.43 -0.76
C LYS A 146 -25.22 11.22 -0.50
N GLU A 147 -24.96 10.40 0.52
CA GLU A 147 -26.07 9.85 1.34
C GLU A 147 -26.30 10.69 2.61
N GLY A 148 -26.45 12.00 2.42
CA GLY A 148 -27.19 12.81 3.38
C GLY A 148 -26.50 13.22 4.70
N GLN A 149 -25.17 13.21 4.81
CA GLN A 149 -24.49 14.00 5.85
C GLN A 149 -24.10 15.37 5.26
N PRO A 150 -24.90 16.42 5.49
CA PRO A 150 -24.42 17.77 5.24
C PRO A 150 -23.23 18.02 6.18
N CYS A 151 -22.23 18.75 5.70
CA CYS A 151 -21.70 19.79 6.56
C CYS A 151 -22.87 20.68 7.01
N PRO A 152 -23.10 20.96 8.31
CA PRO A 152 -23.26 20.06 9.45
C PRO A 152 -24.66 19.39 9.46
N GLY A 153 -24.68 18.08 9.69
CA GLY A 153 -25.78 17.30 10.26
C GLY A 153 -25.42 16.95 11.71
N GLN A 154 -26.38 16.47 12.50
CA GLN A 154 -26.22 16.27 13.96
C GLN A 154 -25.06 15.33 14.39
N VAL A 155 -24.38 14.67 13.46
CA VAL A 155 -23.40 13.61 13.75
C VAL A 155 -21.94 14.05 13.55
N LEU A 156 -21.64 15.09 12.75
CA LEU A 156 -20.29 15.64 12.61
C LEU A 156 -20.27 17.14 12.99
N PRO A 157 -19.67 17.51 14.14
CA PRO A 157 -19.79 18.85 14.72
C PRO A 157 -18.93 19.93 14.05
N ASP A 158 -18.13 19.61 13.02
CA ASP A 158 -17.17 20.54 12.43
C ASP A 158 -17.50 20.88 10.96
N PRO A 159 -18.03 22.09 10.67
CA PRO A 159 -18.34 22.54 9.32
C PRO A 159 -17.11 22.80 8.44
N SER A 160 -15.88 22.66 8.96
CA SER A 160 -14.65 22.71 8.16
C SER A 160 -14.25 21.36 7.54
N GLN A 161 -14.99 20.28 7.85
CA GLN A 161 -14.66 18.90 7.46
C GLN A 161 -15.28 18.40 6.15
N CYS A 162 -16.05 19.18 5.39
CA CYS A 162 -16.49 18.73 4.05
C CYS A 162 -16.45 19.88 3.04
N VAL A 163 -15.24 20.29 2.65
CA VAL A 163 -15.05 21.10 1.45
C VAL A 163 -14.87 20.13 0.28
N ILE A 164 -15.62 20.35 -0.82
CA ILE A 164 -15.32 19.68 -2.10
C ILE A 164 -14.03 20.30 -2.63
N THR A 165 -12.97 19.52 -2.66
CA THR A 165 -11.61 19.93 -3.05
C THR A 165 -11.34 19.63 -4.51
N GLY A 166 -12.21 18.82 -5.13
CA GLY A 166 -12.00 18.20 -6.44
C GLY A 166 -11.33 16.84 -6.28
N GLU A 167 -11.19 16.15 -7.40
CA GLU A 167 -10.50 14.87 -7.49
C GLU A 167 -9.00 15.04 -7.30
N ARG A 168 -8.41 14.04 -6.66
CA ARG A 168 -6.96 13.90 -6.59
C ARG A 168 -6.46 13.22 -7.84
N THR A 169 -5.19 13.44 -8.11
CA THR A 169 -4.49 12.63 -9.09
C THR A 169 -3.57 11.65 -8.39
N GLU A 170 -3.39 10.49 -9.03
CA GLU A 170 -2.58 9.39 -8.53
C GLU A 170 -1.98 8.57 -9.69
N PHE A 171 -1.18 7.56 -9.36
CA PHE A 171 -0.79 6.53 -10.30
C PHE A 171 -1.58 5.24 -10.06
N HIS A 172 -2.45 4.93 -11.01
CA HIS A 172 -3.17 3.66 -11.02
C HIS A 172 -3.58 3.25 -12.45
N PRO A 173 -3.32 2.00 -12.89
CA PRO A 173 -2.51 1.01 -12.20
C PRO A 173 -1.03 1.36 -12.33
N TYR A 174 -0.30 0.87 -11.36
CA TYR A 174 1.14 0.72 -11.39
C TYR A 174 1.63 -0.10 -12.61
N ARG A 175 2.87 0.14 -13.08
CA ARG A 175 3.57 -0.66 -14.12
C ARG A 175 5.00 -1.05 -13.79
N ALA A 176 5.80 -0.13 -13.24
CA ALA A 176 7.22 -0.38 -12.95
C ALA A 176 7.69 0.37 -11.70
N LEU A 177 8.49 -0.30 -10.86
CA LEU A 177 8.96 0.16 -9.56
C LEU A 177 10.47 0.06 -9.49
N TRP A 178 11.08 1.08 -8.91
CA TRP A 178 12.46 1.07 -8.44
C TRP A 178 12.56 1.70 -7.06
N THR A 179 12.65 0.87 -6.02
CA THR A 179 12.77 1.29 -4.62
C THR A 179 14.21 1.18 -4.18
N ARG A 180 14.75 2.22 -3.53
CA ARG A 180 16.12 2.23 -2.98
C ARG A 180 16.13 2.30 -1.46
N ARG A 181 16.90 1.39 -0.86
CA ARG A 181 17.17 1.33 0.59
C ARG A 181 18.65 1.52 0.88
N GLN A 182 18.96 2.43 1.80
CA GLN A 182 20.32 2.85 2.11
C GLN A 182 20.45 3.11 3.63
N PRO A 183 21.06 2.20 4.41
CA PRO A 183 21.58 0.89 4.01
C PRO A 183 20.47 -0.15 3.79
N SER A 184 20.82 -1.28 3.17
CA SER A 184 19.96 -2.45 3.01
C SER A 184 19.70 -3.15 4.36
N PRO A 185 18.42 -3.45 4.71
CA PRO A 185 18.11 -4.31 5.86
C PRO A 185 18.42 -5.79 5.59
N HIS A 186 18.70 -6.17 4.34
CA HIS A 186 18.99 -7.54 3.91
C HIS A 186 20.49 -7.83 3.72
N SER A 187 21.39 -6.85 3.96
CA SER A 187 22.82 -7.00 3.68
C SER A 187 23.67 -7.14 4.94
N PRO A 188 24.40 -8.26 5.11
CA PRO A 188 25.39 -8.42 6.19
C PRO A 188 26.63 -7.54 6.01
N TYR A 189 26.76 -6.84 4.89
CA TYR A 189 27.95 -6.06 4.54
C TYR A 189 27.70 -4.55 4.45
N GLY A 190 26.48 -4.11 4.75
CA GLY A 190 26.09 -2.70 4.63
C GLY A 190 26.01 -2.24 3.17
N ASP A 191 25.57 -3.13 2.27
CA ASP A 191 25.28 -2.76 0.89
C ASP A 191 24.12 -1.76 0.84
N ASN A 192 24.09 -0.93 -0.20
CA ASN A 192 22.84 -0.31 -0.63
C ASN A 192 22.04 -1.31 -1.46
N GLU A 193 20.72 -1.20 -1.41
CA GLU A 193 19.78 -2.09 -2.09
C GLU A 193 18.85 -1.30 -3.02
N GLY A 194 18.54 -1.90 -4.16
CA GLY A 194 17.54 -1.42 -5.09
C GLY A 194 16.64 -2.56 -5.53
N ASP A 195 15.34 -2.44 -5.32
CA ASP A 195 14.37 -3.43 -5.77
C ASP A 195 13.73 -3.01 -7.08
N ILE A 196 13.65 -3.96 -8.01
CA ILE A 196 12.98 -3.82 -9.29
C ILE A 196 11.72 -4.67 -9.21
N PHE A 197 10.59 -4.05 -9.51
CA PHE A 197 9.38 -4.78 -9.89
C PHE A 197 8.88 -4.17 -11.20
N VAL A 198 8.45 -5.00 -12.16
CA VAL A 198 7.73 -4.58 -13.38
C VAL A 198 6.76 -5.70 -13.70
N SER A 199 5.49 -5.42 -13.96
CA SER A 199 4.50 -6.45 -14.28
C SER A 199 3.59 -6.04 -15.43
N THR A 200 3.26 -7.01 -16.28
CA THR A 200 2.16 -6.86 -17.25
C THR A 200 0.78 -7.02 -16.63
N ASP A 201 0.70 -7.47 -15.38
CA ASP A 201 -0.59 -7.67 -14.70
C ASP A 201 -1.29 -6.31 -14.58
N LYS A 202 -2.53 -6.21 -15.07
CA LYS A 202 -3.39 -5.03 -14.97
C LYS A 202 -4.49 -5.32 -13.96
N THR A 203 -4.60 -4.45 -12.97
CA THR A 203 -5.62 -4.51 -11.90
C THR A 203 -6.95 -3.94 -12.41
N PRO A 204 -8.08 -4.15 -11.70
CA PRO A 204 -9.39 -3.75 -12.23
C PRO A 204 -9.50 -2.25 -12.43
N ALA A 205 -8.89 -1.44 -11.58
CA ALA A 205 -8.75 -0.02 -11.83
C ALA A 205 -8.08 0.37 -13.15
N GLY A 206 -7.13 -0.42 -13.65
CA GLY A 206 -6.59 -0.24 -15.00
C GLY A 206 -7.58 -0.60 -16.09
N GLN A 207 -8.40 -1.62 -15.86
CA GLN A 207 -9.51 -1.95 -16.75
C GLN A 207 -10.53 -0.82 -16.76
N GLU A 208 -10.87 -0.25 -15.60
CA GLU A 208 -11.77 0.90 -15.48
C GLU A 208 -11.24 2.11 -16.24
N ALA A 209 -9.98 2.50 -16.04
CA ALA A 209 -9.39 3.63 -16.76
C ALA A 209 -9.41 3.43 -18.28
N ASP A 210 -9.08 2.23 -18.76
CA ASP A 210 -9.11 1.89 -20.19
C ASP A 210 -10.54 1.86 -20.74
N CYS A 211 -11.50 1.32 -19.99
CA CYS A 211 -12.92 1.27 -20.39
C CYS A 211 -13.55 2.67 -20.37
N ALA A 212 -13.21 3.50 -19.39
CA ALA A 212 -13.65 4.89 -19.32
C ALA A 212 -13.12 5.71 -20.50
N HIS A 213 -11.90 5.42 -20.94
CA HIS A 213 -11.31 6.00 -22.13
C HIS A 213 -12.01 5.54 -23.42
N LYS A 214 -12.29 4.24 -23.57
CA LYS A 214 -12.94 3.67 -24.77
C LYS A 214 -14.40 4.10 -24.90
N PHE A 215 -15.11 4.23 -23.79
CA PHE A 215 -16.54 4.47 -23.73
C PHE A 215 -16.89 5.65 -22.80
N PRO A 216 -16.42 6.87 -23.08
CA PRO A 216 -16.73 8.02 -22.25
C PRO A 216 -18.24 8.33 -22.31
N PRO A 217 -18.79 8.98 -21.28
CA PRO A 217 -20.19 9.34 -21.26
C PRO A 217 -20.46 10.35 -22.38
N PRO A 218 -21.69 10.37 -22.93
CA PRO A 218 -22.04 11.37 -23.92
C PRO A 218 -21.86 12.79 -23.33
N PRO A 219 -21.55 13.81 -24.16
CA PRO A 219 -21.43 15.17 -23.68
C PRO A 219 -22.72 15.62 -22.98
N SER A 220 -22.64 15.98 -21.70
CA SER A 220 -23.80 16.52 -20.98
C SER A 220 -24.04 17.97 -21.37
N PRO A 221 -25.30 18.36 -21.68
CA PRO A 221 -25.66 19.76 -21.89
C PRO A 221 -25.59 20.58 -20.58
N ASP A 222 -25.61 19.92 -19.42
CA ASP A 222 -25.39 20.54 -18.12
C ASP A 222 -24.09 19.98 -17.49
N PRO A 223 -23.02 20.78 -17.38
CA PRO A 223 -21.77 20.33 -16.81
C PRO A 223 -21.85 19.99 -15.32
N THR A 224 -22.93 20.40 -14.62
CA THR A 224 -23.20 20.09 -13.22
C THR A 224 -23.94 18.77 -13.02
N HIS A 225 -24.53 18.20 -14.08
CA HIS A 225 -25.21 16.92 -14.10
C HIS A 225 -24.72 16.09 -15.32
N PRO A 226 -23.51 15.51 -15.25
CA PRO A 226 -22.99 14.65 -16.32
C PRO A 226 -23.89 13.43 -16.56
N PHE A 227 -23.95 12.96 -17.81
CA PHE A 227 -24.60 11.68 -18.10
C PHE A 227 -23.80 10.52 -17.50
N LEU A 228 -24.53 9.46 -17.12
CA LEU A 228 -23.95 8.18 -16.71
C LEU A 228 -23.18 7.53 -17.84
N TYR A 229 -22.15 6.76 -17.49
CA TYR A 229 -21.53 5.86 -18.45
C TYR A 229 -22.58 4.88 -18.97
N GLY A 230 -22.53 4.58 -20.26
CA GLY A 230 -23.48 3.70 -20.90
C GLY A 230 -23.21 2.22 -20.59
N PRO A 231 -24.12 1.31 -20.97
CA PRO A 231 -23.92 -0.13 -20.81
C PRO A 231 -22.67 -0.66 -21.53
N ASP A 232 -22.16 0.05 -22.55
CA ASP A 232 -20.91 -0.32 -23.24
C ASP A 232 -19.67 -0.22 -22.33
N TYR A 233 -19.68 0.70 -21.35
CA TYR A 233 -18.64 0.78 -20.32
C TYR A 233 -18.66 -0.46 -19.41
N GLN A 234 -19.84 -0.84 -18.91
CA GLN A 234 -20.00 -2.02 -18.07
C GLN A 234 -19.61 -3.31 -18.81
N ALA A 235 -20.07 -3.46 -20.06
CA ALA A 235 -19.68 -4.59 -20.89
C ALA A 235 -18.18 -4.62 -21.19
N CYS A 236 -17.52 -3.46 -21.22
CA CYS A 236 -16.06 -3.38 -21.34
C CYS A 236 -15.38 -3.94 -20.09
N LEU A 237 -15.82 -3.63 -18.88
CA LEU A 237 -15.22 -4.15 -17.64
C LEU A 237 -15.19 -5.69 -17.61
N GLU A 238 -16.24 -6.34 -18.13
CA GLU A 238 -16.32 -7.80 -18.20
C GLU A 238 -15.33 -8.43 -19.21
N THR A 239 -14.81 -7.65 -20.15
CA THR A 239 -14.03 -8.16 -21.30
C THR A 239 -12.64 -7.53 -21.45
N GLU A 240 -12.35 -6.48 -20.69
CA GLU A 240 -11.08 -5.77 -20.74
C GLU A 240 -9.96 -6.67 -20.21
N PRO A 241 -8.86 -6.84 -20.96
CA PRO A 241 -7.78 -7.71 -20.50
C PRO A 241 -7.12 -7.22 -19.21
N ASP A 242 -6.81 -8.17 -18.33
CA ASP A 242 -5.96 -8.08 -17.14
C ASP A 242 -4.46 -7.91 -17.49
N TRP A 243 -4.18 -7.36 -18.68
CA TRP A 243 -2.85 -7.25 -19.25
C TRP A 243 -2.56 -5.83 -19.73
N GLN A 244 -1.37 -5.32 -19.41
CA GLN A 244 -0.85 -4.04 -19.85
C GLN A 244 0.57 -4.11 -20.41
N ASP A 245 0.86 -3.26 -21.39
CA ASP A 245 2.19 -3.20 -22.00
C ASP A 245 3.20 -2.50 -21.08
N VAL A 246 4.32 -3.19 -20.86
CA VAL A 246 5.51 -2.72 -20.12
C VAL A 246 6.77 -2.81 -20.96
N SER A 247 6.63 -2.90 -22.29
CA SER A 247 7.77 -2.89 -23.20
C SER A 247 8.57 -1.60 -23.06
N GLY A 248 9.90 -1.72 -23.10
CA GLY A 248 10.78 -0.56 -23.01
C GLY A 248 12.17 -0.88 -22.53
N ASN A 249 13.02 0.15 -22.55
CA ASN A 249 14.36 0.12 -21.99
C ASN A 249 14.33 0.80 -20.63
N TYR A 250 14.80 0.08 -19.61
CA TYR A 250 14.83 0.54 -18.24
C TYR A 250 16.28 0.82 -17.82
N SER A 251 16.49 1.92 -17.12
CA SER A 251 17.80 2.27 -16.57
C SER A 251 17.66 2.97 -15.22
N PHE A 252 18.27 2.38 -14.20
CA PHE A 252 18.28 2.92 -12.85
C PHE A 252 19.72 3.08 -12.35
N LEU A 253 19.89 3.95 -11.36
CA LEU A 253 21.16 4.13 -10.66
C LEU A 253 20.97 3.77 -9.17
N LEU A 254 21.76 2.81 -8.72
CA LEU A 254 21.93 2.45 -7.31
C LEU A 254 23.20 3.13 -6.78
N PRO A 255 23.09 4.20 -5.97
CA PRO A 255 24.26 4.83 -5.35
C PRO A 255 25.04 3.82 -4.51
N LEU A 256 26.37 3.91 -4.53
CA LEU A 256 27.23 3.11 -3.66
C LEU A 256 27.27 3.70 -2.25
N PRO A 257 27.38 2.87 -1.20
CA PRO A 257 27.75 3.37 0.12
C PRO A 257 29.16 4.02 0.06
N PRO A 258 29.51 4.89 1.01
CA PRO A 258 30.83 5.50 1.08
C PRO A 258 31.94 4.45 1.02
N LYS A 259 32.98 4.71 0.22
CA LYS A 259 34.10 3.77 0.10
C LYS A 259 34.86 3.72 1.43
N PRO A 260 34.94 2.57 2.10
CA PRO A 260 35.43 2.49 3.47
C PRO A 260 36.96 2.61 3.57
N SER A 261 37.69 2.17 2.54
CA SER A 261 39.15 2.25 2.47
C SER A 261 39.63 2.22 1.01
N SER A 262 40.88 2.62 0.75
CA SER A 262 41.43 2.65 -0.61
C SER A 262 41.51 1.26 -1.25
N ASP A 263 41.76 0.22 -0.44
CA ASP A 263 41.88 -1.18 -0.86
C ASP A 263 40.53 -1.91 -1.00
N ALA A 264 39.42 -1.29 -0.57
CA ALA A 264 38.11 -1.89 -0.68
C ALA A 264 37.72 -2.11 -2.14
N ARG A 265 37.18 -3.30 -2.42
CA ARG A 265 36.74 -3.74 -3.75
C ARG A 265 35.22 -3.61 -3.85
N LEU A 266 34.77 -3.03 -4.96
CA LEU A 266 33.34 -2.94 -5.24
C LEU A 266 32.81 -4.35 -5.55
N VAL A 267 31.67 -4.70 -4.95
CA VAL A 267 30.90 -5.89 -5.26
C VAL A 267 29.45 -5.47 -5.48
N PHE A 268 28.84 -5.99 -6.55
CA PHE A 268 27.42 -5.83 -6.81
C PHE A 268 26.85 -7.11 -7.42
N ARG A 269 25.56 -7.34 -7.18
CA ARG A 269 24.83 -8.53 -7.65
C ARG A 269 23.34 -8.24 -7.76
N ALA A 270 22.64 -8.97 -8.61
CA ALA A 270 21.19 -9.06 -8.65
C ALA A 270 20.75 -10.43 -8.11
N VAL A 271 19.60 -10.47 -7.44
CA VAL A 271 18.95 -11.69 -6.95
C VAL A 271 17.52 -11.68 -7.45
N ASP A 272 17.21 -12.67 -8.29
CA ASP A 272 15.87 -12.90 -8.79
C ASP A 272 14.93 -13.32 -7.63
N ARG A 273 13.79 -12.64 -7.53
CA ARG A 273 12.71 -12.87 -6.56
C ARG A 273 11.45 -13.42 -7.24
N GLY A 274 11.64 -14.04 -8.40
CA GLY A 274 10.60 -14.76 -9.13
C GLY A 274 10.12 -13.97 -10.34
N SER A 275 11.06 -13.61 -11.19
CA SER A 275 10.83 -13.08 -12.52
C SER A 275 10.20 -14.14 -13.41
N VAL A 276 9.36 -13.72 -14.35
CA VAL A 276 8.66 -14.56 -15.32
C VAL A 276 8.81 -13.91 -16.69
N ASN A 277 9.36 -14.64 -17.66
CA ASN A 277 9.57 -14.13 -19.03
C ASN A 277 10.37 -12.81 -19.12
N ALA A 278 11.15 -12.45 -18.10
CA ALA A 278 12.01 -11.27 -18.06
C ALA A 278 13.50 -11.66 -18.08
N PRO A 279 14.38 -10.84 -18.67
CA PRO A 279 15.82 -11.08 -18.66
C PRO A 279 16.43 -10.67 -17.31
N ALA A 280 17.56 -11.30 -16.94
CA ALA A 280 18.36 -10.81 -15.83
C ALA A 280 18.89 -9.38 -16.10
N PRO A 281 18.91 -8.48 -15.10
CA PRO A 281 19.37 -7.12 -15.31
C PRO A 281 20.89 -7.07 -15.48
N GLN A 282 21.36 -6.18 -16.35
CA GLN A 282 22.78 -5.88 -16.50
C GLN A 282 23.21 -4.85 -15.45
N LEU A 283 24.32 -5.13 -14.78
CA LEU A 283 24.89 -4.28 -13.74
C LEU A 283 26.27 -3.77 -14.18
N LYS A 284 26.48 -2.46 -14.14
CA LYS A 284 27.75 -1.83 -14.49
C LYS A 284 28.07 -0.70 -13.52
N GLN A 285 29.30 -0.66 -13.02
CA GLN A 285 29.75 0.49 -12.24
C GLN A 285 29.76 1.75 -13.11
N GLU A 286 29.20 2.83 -12.58
CA GLU A 286 29.24 4.16 -13.16
C GLU A 286 29.51 5.21 -12.09
N GLY A 287 30.75 5.72 -12.07
CA GLY A 287 31.18 6.67 -11.04
C GLY A 287 31.00 6.09 -9.63
N SER A 288 30.20 6.78 -8.81
CA SER A 288 29.84 6.41 -7.44
C SER A 288 28.52 5.62 -7.34
N ALA A 289 28.08 4.97 -8.42
CA ALA A 289 26.86 4.19 -8.49
C ALA A 289 27.07 2.89 -9.28
N VAL A 290 26.08 2.00 -9.20
CA VAL A 290 25.88 0.90 -10.15
C VAL A 290 24.68 1.26 -11.02
N ARG A 291 24.90 1.30 -12.33
CA ARG A 291 23.84 1.35 -13.32
C ARG A 291 23.24 -0.04 -13.48
N VAL A 292 21.91 -0.08 -13.40
CA VAL A 292 21.07 -1.26 -13.61
C VAL A 292 20.30 -1.04 -14.90
N THR A 293 20.42 -1.94 -15.87
CA THR A 293 19.73 -1.82 -17.17
C THR A 293 19.14 -3.13 -17.64
N PHE A 294 17.97 -3.07 -18.25
CA PHE A 294 17.32 -4.20 -18.91
C PHE A 294 16.34 -3.68 -19.96
N SER A 295 15.96 -4.56 -20.88
CA SER A 295 14.97 -4.28 -21.93
C SER A 295 13.87 -5.31 -21.85
N LEU A 296 12.63 -4.85 -21.82
CA LEU A 296 11.45 -5.71 -21.80
C LEU A 296 10.71 -5.62 -23.13
N HIS A 297 10.18 -6.76 -23.55
CA HIS A 297 9.32 -6.91 -24.71
C HIS A 297 8.12 -7.76 -24.28
N SER A 298 7.02 -7.11 -23.92
CA SER A 298 5.80 -7.81 -23.52
C SER A 298 4.95 -8.11 -24.74
N ALA A 299 4.63 -9.40 -24.95
CA ALA A 299 3.66 -9.82 -25.94
C ALA A 299 2.25 -9.78 -25.32
N PRO A 300 1.21 -9.38 -26.09
CA PRO A 300 -0.17 -9.44 -25.61
C PRO A 300 -0.51 -10.83 -25.06
N ASN A 301 -1.21 -10.88 -23.93
CA ASN A 301 -1.64 -12.11 -23.24
C ASN A 301 -0.50 -13.03 -22.77
N GLN A 302 0.76 -12.56 -22.80
CA GLN A 302 1.86 -13.24 -22.15
C GLN A 302 2.23 -12.48 -20.88
N ARG A 303 2.03 -13.15 -19.73
CA ARG A 303 2.46 -12.60 -18.44
C ARG A 303 3.98 -12.41 -18.42
N LEU A 304 4.43 -11.21 -18.07
CA LEU A 304 5.83 -10.88 -17.83
C LEU A 304 5.95 -10.19 -16.47
N VAL A 305 6.89 -10.68 -15.67
CA VAL A 305 7.26 -10.09 -14.37
C VAL A 305 8.78 -9.96 -14.30
N MET A 306 9.27 -8.75 -14.08
CA MET A 306 10.65 -8.50 -13.65
C MET A 306 10.64 -8.31 -12.13
N ALA A 307 11.40 -9.10 -11.38
CA ALA A 307 11.40 -9.06 -9.92
C ALA A 307 12.80 -9.35 -9.40
N ASP A 308 13.63 -8.32 -9.21
CA ASP A 308 15.03 -8.46 -8.81
C ASP A 308 15.37 -7.54 -7.64
N GLN A 309 16.20 -8.03 -6.72
CA GLN A 309 16.89 -7.19 -5.74
C GLN A 309 18.35 -7.01 -6.13
N VAL A 310 18.76 -5.76 -6.30
CA VAL A 310 20.14 -5.38 -6.64
C VAL A 310 20.84 -4.88 -5.40
N PHE A 311 22.03 -5.41 -5.13
CA PHE A 311 22.86 -5.01 -4.01
C PHE A 311 24.18 -4.47 -4.51
N ALA A 312 24.65 -3.37 -3.93
CA ALA A 312 25.94 -2.79 -4.26
C ALA A 312 26.64 -2.23 -3.02
N GLY A 313 27.90 -2.64 -2.82
CA GLY A 313 28.69 -2.20 -1.69
C GLY A 313 30.15 -2.63 -1.78
N TRP A 314 30.90 -2.35 -0.72
CA TRP A 314 32.35 -2.56 -0.70
C TRP A 314 32.71 -3.80 0.11
N ARG A 315 33.73 -4.53 -0.31
CA ARG A 315 34.34 -5.65 0.43
C ARG A 315 35.80 -5.32 0.69
N GLN A 316 36.22 -5.45 1.94
CA GLN A 316 37.62 -5.29 2.31
C GLN A 316 38.39 -6.59 2.08
N THR A 317 39.62 -6.46 1.59
CA THR A 317 40.56 -7.57 1.46
C THR A 317 41.32 -7.88 2.75
N LEU A 318 41.37 -6.94 3.70
CA LEU A 318 42.06 -7.08 4.99
C LEU A 318 41.10 -6.76 6.14
N ARG A 319 41.14 -7.56 7.22
CA ARG A 319 40.16 -7.59 8.34
C ARG A 319 40.20 -6.37 9.29
N HIS A 320 40.32 -5.14 8.82
CA HIS A 320 40.30 -3.98 9.73
C HIS A 320 39.48 -2.79 9.21
N THR A 321 38.58 -2.33 10.10
CA THR A 321 37.94 -0.99 10.25
C THR A 321 36.49 -0.77 9.80
N ILE A 322 35.79 -1.70 9.16
CA ILE A 322 34.32 -1.56 9.02
C ILE A 322 33.64 -2.32 10.15
N THR A 323 32.87 -1.61 10.97
CA THR A 323 31.91 -2.24 11.87
C THR A 323 30.76 -2.78 11.00
N PRO A 324 30.59 -4.11 10.89
CA PRO A 324 29.50 -4.66 10.08
C PRO A 324 28.15 -4.31 10.70
N PRO A 325 27.07 -4.32 9.91
CA PRO A 325 25.71 -4.34 10.45
C PRO A 325 25.55 -5.45 11.50
N THR A 326 24.77 -5.18 12.54
CA THR A 326 24.41 -6.21 13.52
C THR A 326 23.31 -7.07 12.94
N HIS A 327 23.55 -8.38 12.88
CA HIS A 327 22.55 -9.36 12.47
C HIS A 327 21.59 -9.64 13.63
N LEU A 328 20.31 -9.40 13.37
CA LEU A 328 19.17 -9.65 14.23
C LEU A 328 18.31 -10.74 13.60
N ARG A 329 17.82 -11.67 14.42
CA ARG A 329 16.80 -12.63 14.03
C ARG A 329 15.55 -12.42 14.88
N ILE A 330 14.46 -12.01 14.25
CA ILE A 330 13.18 -11.72 14.91
C ILE A 330 12.28 -12.95 14.77
N THR A 331 11.73 -13.42 15.88
CA THR A 331 10.74 -14.51 15.91
C THR A 331 9.46 -13.96 16.52
N PHE A 332 8.33 -14.15 15.84
CA PHE A 332 7.03 -13.92 16.45
C PHE A 332 6.66 -15.14 17.28
N ASP A 333 6.16 -14.96 18.50
CA ASP A 333 5.87 -16.07 19.41
C ASP A 333 4.37 -16.35 19.53
N LYS A 334 3.57 -15.29 19.68
CA LYS A 334 2.11 -15.40 19.72
C LYS A 334 1.42 -14.08 19.38
N LEU A 335 0.26 -14.20 18.78
CA LEU A 335 -0.72 -13.13 18.60
C LEU A 335 -1.91 -13.41 19.52
N LYS A 336 -2.13 -12.54 20.50
CA LYS A 336 -3.30 -12.58 21.37
C LYS A 336 -4.36 -11.62 20.84
N ILE A 337 -5.50 -12.19 20.51
CA ILE A 337 -6.69 -11.47 20.07
C ILE A 337 -7.44 -11.09 21.33
N HIS A 338 -7.49 -9.79 21.61
CA HIS A 338 -8.22 -9.27 22.75
C HIS A 338 -9.70 -9.17 22.41
N ARG A 339 -9.99 -8.66 21.21
CA ARG A 339 -11.32 -8.62 20.59
C ARG A 339 -11.16 -8.93 19.12
N ALA A 340 -11.95 -9.87 18.62
CA ALA A 340 -11.94 -10.34 17.24
C ALA A 340 -12.84 -9.51 16.33
N GLN A 341 -13.79 -8.78 16.91
CA GLN A 341 -14.72 -7.91 16.21
C GLN A 341 -14.89 -6.62 16.99
N ASP A 342 -15.17 -5.53 16.30
CA ASP A 342 -15.87 -4.40 16.91
C ASP A 342 -17.28 -4.88 17.26
N PRO A 343 -17.73 -4.90 18.53
CA PRO A 343 -19.15 -5.08 18.80
C PRO A 343 -19.89 -3.85 18.26
N GLY A 344 -20.44 -3.97 17.06
CA GLY A 344 -21.32 -2.97 16.50
C GLY A 344 -22.53 -2.73 17.41
N CYS A 345 -22.78 -1.46 17.76
CA CYS A 345 -23.97 -1.08 18.52
C CYS A 345 -25.18 -1.07 17.58
N SER A 346 -25.71 -2.24 17.22
CA SER A 346 -26.86 -2.31 16.31
C SER A 346 -28.09 -1.53 16.83
N GLY A 347 -28.74 -0.81 15.91
CA GLY A 347 -30.18 -0.46 16.01
C GLY A 347 -30.58 0.59 17.06
N GLY A 348 -29.72 1.55 17.40
CA GLY A 348 -30.11 2.72 18.19
C GLY A 348 -30.26 2.48 19.70
N THR A 349 -29.87 1.31 20.22
CA THR A 349 -29.76 1.07 21.68
C THR A 349 -28.41 0.43 22.01
N PRO A 350 -27.49 1.14 22.70
CA PRO A 350 -26.19 0.58 23.07
C PRO A 350 -26.36 -0.65 23.97
N ALA A 351 -25.71 -1.76 23.63
CA ALA A 351 -25.58 -2.89 24.55
C ALA A 351 -24.73 -2.46 25.78
N PRO A 352 -25.13 -2.84 27.02
CA PRO A 352 -24.34 -2.52 28.21
C PRO A 352 -22.91 -3.09 28.10
N GLY A 353 -21.90 -2.22 28.13
CA GLY A 353 -20.48 -2.60 27.97
C GLY A 353 -19.84 -2.10 26.67
N CYS A 354 -20.62 -1.74 25.65
CA CYS A 354 -20.09 -1.37 24.32
C CYS A 354 -19.78 0.13 24.17
N GLN A 355 -20.03 0.97 25.19
CA GLN A 355 -19.86 2.43 25.14
C GLN A 355 -18.40 2.89 24.95
N LEU A 356 -17.44 1.98 25.04
CA LEU A 356 -16.00 2.25 24.97
C LEU A 356 -15.30 1.50 23.82
N GLU A 357 -16.07 0.76 23.00
CA GLU A 357 -15.54 -0.37 22.23
C GLU A 357 -15.81 -0.31 20.72
N SER A 358 -16.68 0.60 20.24
CA SER A 358 -16.79 0.96 18.82
C SER A 358 -17.32 2.39 18.70
N THR A 359 -16.93 3.11 17.64
CA THR A 359 -17.46 4.45 17.34
C THR A 359 -18.54 4.43 16.24
N ARG A 360 -18.78 3.29 15.58
CA ARG A 360 -19.75 3.19 14.48
C ARG A 360 -21.08 2.60 14.97
N GLN A 361 -22.17 3.32 14.70
CA GLN A 361 -23.54 2.99 15.18
C GLN A 361 -24.27 1.99 14.27
N ASN A 362 -23.65 1.57 13.18
CA ASN A 362 -24.25 0.88 12.04
C ASN A 362 -23.58 -0.45 11.69
N GLN A 363 -22.64 -0.92 12.49
CA GLN A 363 -21.96 -2.19 12.25
C GLN A 363 -22.76 -3.37 12.82
N ALA A 364 -22.77 -4.49 12.10
CA ALA A 364 -23.54 -5.69 12.41
C ALA A 364 -22.68 -6.96 12.40
N THR A 365 -21.60 -6.96 13.18
CA THR A 365 -20.68 -8.10 13.30
C THR A 365 -21.25 -9.24 14.14
N THR A 366 -21.00 -10.48 13.71
CA THR A 366 -21.21 -11.69 14.53
C THR A 366 -20.00 -12.59 14.45
N ALA A 367 -19.41 -12.98 15.59
CA ALA A 367 -18.16 -13.74 15.63
C ALA A 367 -18.22 -15.02 14.78
N PRO A 368 -17.13 -15.44 14.12
CA PRO A 368 -15.75 -14.91 14.21
C PRO A 368 -15.51 -13.66 13.35
N GLY A 369 -14.55 -12.82 13.76
CA GLY A 369 -14.04 -11.75 12.90
C GLY A 369 -13.00 -12.29 11.91
N ASP A 370 -12.82 -11.60 10.80
CA ASP A 370 -12.02 -11.96 9.65
C ASP A 370 -10.88 -10.96 9.47
N TRP A 371 -9.68 -11.39 9.82
CA TRP A 371 -8.54 -10.47 9.92
C TRP A 371 -7.52 -10.79 8.85
N ASN A 372 -6.94 -9.77 8.25
CA ASN A 372 -5.64 -9.83 7.58
C ASN A 372 -4.62 -9.02 8.39
N LEU A 373 -3.45 -9.59 8.69
CA LEU A 373 -2.44 -8.92 9.52
C LEU A 373 -1.09 -8.85 8.82
N TYR A 374 -0.63 -7.62 8.58
CA TYR A 374 0.62 -7.29 7.93
C TYR A 374 1.67 -6.85 8.95
N TRP A 375 2.94 -7.11 8.65
CA TRP A 375 4.06 -6.63 9.44
C TRP A 375 5.19 -6.10 8.55
N ASP A 376 5.89 -5.11 9.08
CA ASP A 376 7.14 -4.57 8.58
C ASP A 376 8.21 -4.61 9.68
N VAL A 377 9.33 -5.26 9.36
CA VAL A 377 10.56 -5.26 10.16
C VAL A 377 11.62 -4.46 9.41
N ASN A 378 11.53 -3.13 9.49
CA ASN A 378 12.50 -2.17 8.96
C ASN A 378 12.76 -2.33 7.44
N GLY A 379 11.68 -2.41 6.67
CA GLY A 379 11.61 -2.63 5.23
C GLY A 379 11.61 -4.07 4.79
N ILE A 380 11.37 -4.99 5.73
CA ILE A 380 11.12 -6.39 5.43
C ILE A 380 9.65 -6.64 5.74
N TRP A 381 8.85 -6.73 4.67
CA TRP A 381 7.41 -6.91 4.77
C TRP A 381 7.00 -8.37 4.76
N GLY A 382 5.92 -8.67 5.48
CA GLY A 382 5.24 -9.96 5.42
C GLY A 382 3.86 -9.91 6.05
N GLN A 383 3.26 -11.08 6.19
CA GLN A 383 1.94 -11.27 6.78
C GLN A 383 2.00 -12.32 7.88
N TRP A 384 1.06 -12.24 8.82
CA TRP A 384 0.85 -13.29 9.81
C TRP A 384 0.36 -14.58 9.15
N ALA A 385 0.51 -15.73 9.82
CA ALA A 385 0.05 -17.02 9.29
C ALA A 385 -0.60 -17.85 10.41
N PRO A 386 -1.62 -18.70 10.13
CA PRO A 386 -1.78 -19.49 8.90
C PRO A 386 -2.35 -18.74 7.69
N GLY A 387 -2.11 -19.26 6.47
CA GLY A 387 -2.70 -18.74 5.22
C GLY A 387 -1.83 -17.73 4.45
N ASN A 388 -2.50 -16.91 3.65
CA ASN A 388 -2.02 -15.72 2.94
C ASN A 388 -1.98 -14.46 3.83
N GLY A 389 -2.24 -14.56 5.14
CA GLY A 389 -2.41 -13.38 6.00
C GLY A 389 -3.78 -13.32 6.64
N GLU A 390 -4.77 -13.97 6.00
CA GLU A 390 -6.14 -13.98 6.48
C GLU A 390 -6.47 -15.14 7.41
N PHE A 391 -7.21 -14.83 8.47
CA PHE A 391 -7.69 -15.83 9.40
C PHE A 391 -8.95 -15.37 10.13
N LEU A 392 -9.81 -16.34 10.42
CA LEU A 392 -10.96 -16.13 11.30
C LEU A 392 -10.52 -16.21 12.77
N THR A 393 -11.01 -15.28 13.57
CA THR A 393 -10.65 -15.18 14.98
C THR A 393 -11.83 -14.88 15.93
N THR A 394 -11.64 -15.15 17.22
CA THR A 394 -12.63 -14.92 18.29
C THR A 394 -11.99 -14.22 19.49
N ASP A 395 -12.78 -13.47 20.26
CA ASP A 395 -12.33 -12.79 21.47
C ASP A 395 -11.53 -13.70 22.41
N GLY A 396 -10.39 -13.20 22.88
CA GLY A 396 -9.50 -13.90 23.80
C GLY A 396 -8.64 -15.01 23.17
N GLN A 397 -8.80 -15.30 21.88
CA GLN A 397 -8.01 -16.31 21.19
C GLN A 397 -6.52 -15.98 21.25
N THR A 398 -5.69 -17.01 21.37
CA THR A 398 -4.23 -16.88 21.21
C THR A 398 -3.81 -17.74 20.04
N LEU A 399 -3.23 -17.10 19.04
CA LEU A 399 -2.72 -17.70 17.83
C LEU A 399 -1.21 -17.87 17.98
N THR A 400 -0.73 -19.08 17.75
CA THR A 400 0.70 -19.34 17.57
C THR A 400 1.05 -19.21 16.10
N PRO A 401 2.20 -18.61 15.75
CA PRO A 401 2.68 -18.57 14.38
C PRO A 401 2.67 -19.95 13.74
N SER A 402 2.18 -20.03 12.50
CA SER A 402 2.29 -21.26 11.73
C SER A 402 3.77 -21.60 11.45
N PRO A 403 4.12 -22.87 11.20
CA PRO A 403 5.47 -23.26 10.75
C PRO A 403 5.93 -22.57 9.46
N GLN A 404 5.00 -21.99 8.69
CA GLN A 404 5.27 -21.23 7.47
C GLN A 404 5.74 -19.80 7.76
N LEU A 405 5.42 -19.23 8.94
CA LEU A 405 5.95 -17.93 9.35
C LEU A 405 7.41 -18.10 9.75
N LYS A 406 8.31 -17.72 8.85
CA LYS A 406 9.75 -17.84 9.06
C LYS A 406 10.25 -16.69 9.96
N PRO A 407 11.28 -16.94 10.79
CA PRO A 407 11.99 -15.85 11.44
C PRO A 407 12.54 -14.85 10.42
N VAL A 408 12.55 -13.57 10.81
CA VAL A 408 13.03 -12.48 9.96
C VAL A 408 14.49 -12.19 10.28
N ASP A 409 15.37 -12.32 9.28
CA ASP A 409 16.77 -11.94 9.39
C ASP A 409 16.95 -10.47 8.96
N LEU A 410 17.31 -9.62 9.91
CA LEU A 410 17.47 -8.17 9.76
C LEU A 410 18.93 -7.76 10.01
N TYR A 411 19.47 -6.86 9.18
CA TYR A 411 20.79 -6.28 9.35
C TYR A 411 20.70 -4.79 9.68
N VAL A 412 21.00 -4.44 10.93
CA VAL A 412 20.92 -3.06 11.43
C VAL A 412 22.29 -2.42 11.40
N ALA A 413 22.43 -1.30 10.68
CA ALA A 413 23.69 -0.58 10.62
C ALA A 413 24.14 -0.06 12.00
N PRO A 414 25.45 0.09 12.23
CA PRO A 414 25.97 0.62 13.49
C PRO A 414 25.31 1.96 13.87
N SER A 415 24.93 2.10 15.14
CA SER A 415 24.27 3.31 15.68
C SER A 415 22.93 3.67 15.03
N SER A 416 22.37 2.80 14.20
CA SER A 416 21.02 2.96 13.65
C SER A 416 20.00 2.24 14.53
N GLY A 417 18.82 2.84 14.63
CA GLY A 417 17.64 2.17 15.16
C GLY A 417 16.93 1.35 14.08
N TRP A 418 15.83 0.71 14.47
CA TRP A 418 14.91 0.02 13.56
C TRP A 418 13.49 0.05 14.12
N ARG A 419 12.49 -0.19 13.27
CA ARG A 419 11.07 -0.21 13.66
C ARG A 419 10.43 -1.57 13.41
N LEU A 420 9.49 -1.93 14.27
CA LEU A 420 8.45 -2.91 13.97
C LEU A 420 7.16 -2.13 13.73
N TYR A 421 6.55 -2.33 12.57
CA TYR A 421 5.19 -1.88 12.29
C TYR A 421 4.31 -3.10 12.04
N VAL A 422 3.13 -3.12 12.65
CA VAL A 422 2.12 -4.15 12.41
C VAL A 422 0.78 -3.44 12.31
N HIS A 423 -0.03 -3.83 11.35
CA HIS A 423 -1.39 -3.35 11.25
C HIS A 423 -2.27 -4.44 10.65
N GLY A 424 -3.55 -4.41 11.02
CA GLY A 424 -4.55 -5.33 10.49
C GLY A 424 -5.65 -4.60 9.75
N ARG A 425 -6.35 -5.34 8.90
CA ARG A 425 -7.64 -4.96 8.30
C ARG A 425 -8.69 -6.07 8.49
N GLU A 426 -9.94 -5.66 8.62
CA GLU A 426 -11.11 -6.54 8.50
C GLU A 426 -11.51 -6.67 7.03
N CYS A 427 -12.17 -7.76 6.66
CA CYS A 427 -12.46 -8.18 5.29
C CYS A 427 -13.96 -8.05 4.96
N ASP A 428 -14.61 -7.01 5.49
CA ASP A 428 -16.07 -6.93 5.65
C ASP A 428 -16.88 -6.71 4.35
N LEU A 429 -16.21 -6.46 3.23
CA LEU A 429 -16.86 -6.08 1.96
C LEU A 429 -17.16 -7.26 1.02
N ASN A 430 -16.92 -8.48 1.50
CA ASN A 430 -17.08 -9.73 0.75
C ASN A 430 -18.56 -10.08 0.38
N ALA A 431 -19.55 -9.37 0.92
CA ALA A 431 -20.98 -9.66 0.71
C ALA A 431 -21.61 -9.09 -0.57
N LEU A 432 -20.89 -8.31 -1.39
CA LEU A 432 -21.49 -7.61 -2.54
C LEU A 432 -21.52 -8.42 -3.85
N ASP A 433 -20.81 -9.56 -3.97
CA ASP A 433 -21.02 -10.54 -5.05
C ASP A 433 -20.91 -12.01 -4.58
N PRO A 434 -22.04 -12.71 -4.35
CA PRO A 434 -22.06 -14.13 -3.99
C PRO A 434 -21.49 -15.08 -5.06
N ALA A 435 -21.36 -14.64 -6.32
CA ALA A 435 -20.85 -15.45 -7.42
C ALA A 435 -19.32 -15.38 -7.57
N ASN A 436 -18.69 -14.33 -7.03
CA ASN A 436 -17.25 -14.13 -7.00
C ASN A 436 -16.81 -13.70 -5.60
N PRO A 437 -16.82 -14.61 -4.60
CA PRO A 437 -16.15 -14.34 -3.33
C PRO A 437 -14.66 -14.15 -3.68
N PHE A 438 -14.13 -12.95 -3.52
CA PHE A 438 -12.72 -12.70 -3.79
C PHE A 438 -11.87 -13.71 -2.99
N ALA A 439 -10.81 -14.20 -3.62
CA ALA A 439 -10.03 -15.33 -3.12
C ALA A 439 -9.28 -15.03 -1.79
N ASP A 440 -9.31 -13.78 -1.34
CA ASP A 440 -8.54 -13.23 -0.22
C ASP A 440 -9.41 -12.73 0.95
N CYS A 441 -10.66 -13.18 1.08
CA CYS A 441 -11.40 -12.95 2.31
C CYS A 441 -12.17 -14.23 2.71
N PRO A 442 -12.02 -14.74 3.94
CA PRO A 442 -12.85 -15.83 4.44
C PRO A 442 -14.32 -15.43 4.35
N THR A 443 -15.18 -16.26 3.76
CA THR A 443 -16.61 -15.93 3.60
C THR A 443 -17.33 -15.91 4.96
N ASN A 444 -17.37 -14.78 5.65
CA ASN A 444 -18.47 -14.44 6.54
C ASN A 444 -19.55 -13.73 5.68
N GLN A 445 -20.82 -13.85 6.04
CA GLN A 445 -21.93 -13.21 5.30
C GLN A 445 -22.15 -11.78 5.80
N GLU A 446 -21.06 -11.08 6.12
CA GLU A 446 -21.09 -9.76 6.74
C GLU A 446 -21.14 -8.66 5.69
N ALA A 447 -21.97 -7.64 5.95
CA ALA A 447 -21.99 -6.42 5.18
C ALA A 447 -21.62 -5.27 6.13
N ALA A 448 -20.40 -4.75 6.03
CA ALA A 448 -20.03 -3.49 6.67
C ALA A 448 -19.94 -2.35 5.65
N ASP A 449 -19.86 -1.12 6.16
CA ASP A 449 -19.74 0.10 5.37
C ASP A 449 -18.28 0.48 5.05
N ASP A 450 -17.31 -0.25 5.63
CA ASP A 450 -15.86 -0.04 5.53
C ASP A 450 -15.12 -1.25 6.13
N ASN A 451 -13.83 -1.42 5.84
CA ASN A 451 -13.00 -2.41 6.51
C ASN A 451 -12.51 -1.83 7.85
N ASP A 452 -12.77 -2.53 8.95
CA ASP A 452 -12.36 -2.02 10.26
C ASP A 452 -10.84 -2.08 10.49
N VAL A 453 -10.38 -1.19 11.39
CA VAL A 453 -8.97 -1.10 11.80
C VAL A 453 -8.78 -1.81 13.15
N GLN A 454 -8.17 -3.00 13.14
CA GLN A 454 -7.86 -3.83 14.32
C GLN A 454 -6.71 -3.24 15.17
N GLY A 455 -6.43 -1.95 14.98
CA GLY A 455 -5.34 -1.20 15.58
C GLY A 455 -3.99 -1.44 14.89
N GLU A 456 -3.03 -0.64 15.32
CA GLU A 456 -1.67 -0.64 14.79
C GLU A 456 -0.66 -0.76 15.94
N ILE A 457 0.45 -1.42 15.67
CA ILE A 457 1.62 -1.50 16.55
C ILE A 457 2.75 -0.77 15.85
N ILE A 458 3.37 0.18 16.55
CA ILE A 458 4.57 0.86 16.10
C ILE A 458 5.56 0.82 17.26
N ASP A 459 6.56 -0.05 17.15
CA ASP A 459 7.69 -0.07 18.07
C ASP A 459 8.92 0.50 17.39
N SER A 460 9.68 1.29 18.15
CA SER A 460 10.94 1.87 17.68
C SER A 460 12.05 1.51 18.64
N TYR A 461 13.10 0.90 18.10
CA TYR A 461 14.28 0.51 18.84
C TYR A 461 15.42 1.45 18.48
N PRO A 462 16.03 2.15 19.45
CA PRO A 462 17.08 3.12 19.15
C PRO A 462 18.41 2.47 18.71
N SER A 463 18.56 1.17 18.91
CA SER A 463 19.71 0.40 18.44
C SER A 463 19.42 -1.11 18.44
N ALA A 464 20.24 -1.87 17.74
CA ALA A 464 20.21 -3.33 17.79
C ALA A 464 20.40 -3.93 19.20
N LEU A 465 21.19 -3.28 20.07
CA LEU A 465 21.37 -3.73 21.45
C LEU A 465 20.14 -3.45 22.32
N ALA A 466 19.47 -2.32 22.07
CA ALA A 466 18.26 -1.94 22.80
C ALA A 466 17.06 -2.83 22.46
N SER A 467 17.11 -3.55 21.34
CA SER A 467 16.04 -4.46 20.91
C SER A 467 16.20 -5.90 21.38
N LEU A 468 17.25 -6.28 22.11
CA LEU A 468 17.43 -7.69 22.52
C LEU A 468 16.42 -8.09 23.62
N GLY A 469 15.90 -9.33 23.58
CA GLY A 469 15.02 -9.91 24.62
C GLY A 469 13.59 -10.14 24.15
N THR A 470 12.67 -10.50 25.05
CA THR A 470 11.24 -10.69 24.71
C THR A 470 10.47 -9.38 24.83
N HIS A 471 9.64 -9.08 23.83
CA HIS A 471 8.84 -7.86 23.76
C HIS A 471 7.37 -8.21 23.61
N ARG A 472 6.53 -7.36 24.19
CA ARG A 472 5.08 -7.46 24.08
C ARG A 472 4.53 -6.11 23.72
N SER A 473 3.85 -6.07 22.59
CA SER A 473 3.32 -4.85 22.01
C SER A 473 1.83 -5.00 21.82
N ASN A 474 1.08 -3.99 22.22
CA ASN A 474 -0.37 -4.00 22.11
C ASN A 474 -0.78 -3.01 21.02
N ALA A 475 -1.75 -3.39 20.20
CA ALA A 475 -2.37 -2.52 19.23
C ALA A 475 -3.21 -1.47 19.98
N ALA A 476 -2.58 -0.38 20.41
CA ALA A 476 -3.23 0.82 20.97
C ALA A 476 -2.18 1.92 21.16
N THR A 477 -2.06 2.83 20.18
CA THR A 477 -1.48 4.18 20.33
C THR A 477 -0.28 4.30 21.28
N ALA A 478 0.90 3.78 20.92
CA ALA A 478 2.12 4.26 21.57
C ALA A 478 2.49 5.65 21.00
N SER A 479 1.77 6.69 21.51
CA SER A 479 2.00 8.15 21.44
C SER A 479 1.20 9.09 20.49
N GLY A 480 -0.08 8.79 20.18
CA GLY A 480 -1.16 9.76 19.77
C GLY A 480 -1.06 10.51 18.42
N PRO A 481 -2.12 11.21 17.92
CA PRO A 481 -3.49 11.39 18.46
C PRO A 481 -4.53 10.37 17.90
N PRO A 482 -5.73 10.30 18.50
CA PRO A 482 -6.45 9.05 18.78
C PRO A 482 -7.75 8.85 17.99
N ARG A 483 -8.25 7.60 17.94
CA ARG A 483 -9.70 7.33 18.11
C ARG A 483 -10.08 5.91 18.58
N ASN A 484 -9.22 4.89 18.48
CA ASN A 484 -9.44 3.62 19.19
C ASN A 484 -8.60 3.55 20.48
N ARG A 485 -9.29 3.63 21.64
CA ARG A 485 -8.69 3.36 22.97
C ARG A 485 -8.82 1.88 23.37
N ALA A 486 -9.51 1.07 22.57
CA ALA A 486 -9.65 -0.35 22.79
C ALA A 486 -8.46 -1.08 22.16
N ILE A 487 -7.81 -1.94 22.94
CA ILE A 487 -6.75 -2.83 22.46
C ILE A 487 -7.43 -3.99 21.73
N CYS A 488 -7.34 -4.05 20.40
CA CYS A 488 -7.94 -5.18 19.66
C CYS A 488 -7.02 -6.41 19.68
N SER A 489 -5.69 -6.20 19.69
CA SER A 489 -4.72 -7.29 19.71
C SER A 489 -3.43 -6.96 20.48
N ALA A 490 -2.68 -8.01 20.82
CA ALA A 490 -1.34 -7.91 21.39
C ALA A 490 -0.44 -8.95 20.75
N ILE A 491 0.73 -8.53 20.28
CA ILE A 491 1.75 -9.42 19.73
C ILE A 491 2.87 -9.54 20.74
N GLU A 492 3.21 -10.78 21.04
CA GLU A 492 4.44 -11.11 21.76
C GLU A 492 5.42 -11.71 20.75
N PHE A 493 6.62 -11.17 20.76
CA PHE A 493 7.68 -11.56 19.88
C PHE A 493 9.01 -11.48 20.62
N ASP A 494 9.93 -12.34 20.22
CA ASP A 494 11.31 -12.34 20.66
C ASP A 494 12.17 -11.64 19.59
N PRO A 495 12.50 -10.36 19.76
CA PRO A 495 13.64 -9.75 19.12
C PRO A 495 14.95 -10.13 19.86
N PRO A 496 16.10 -9.94 19.23
CA PRO A 496 16.95 -11.08 18.87
C PRO A 496 17.85 -11.57 20.00
N HIS A 497 18.30 -12.82 19.89
CA HIS A 497 19.65 -13.20 20.31
C HIS A 497 20.64 -12.78 19.22
N LYS A 498 21.78 -12.22 19.61
CA LYS A 498 22.88 -11.95 18.67
C LYS A 498 23.31 -13.27 18.03
N VAL A 499 23.03 -13.47 16.75
CA VAL A 499 23.54 -14.63 16.02
C VAL A 499 25.05 -14.43 15.88
N ALA A 500 25.84 -15.36 16.42
CA ALA A 500 27.28 -15.34 16.20
C ALA A 500 27.52 -15.60 14.71
N GLY A 501 27.96 -14.56 14.00
CA GLY A 501 28.35 -14.62 12.59
C GLY A 501 29.71 -15.24 12.38
#